data_AF-A0A9Q4IJH6-F1
#
_entry.id   AF-A0A9Q4IJH6-F1
#
_cell.length_a   1.000
_cell.length_b   1.000
_cell.length_c   1.000
_cell.angle_alpha   90.00
_cell.angle_beta   90.00
_cell.angle_gamma   90.00
#
_symmetry.space_group_name_H-M   'P 1'
#
loop_
_entity.id
_entity.type
_entity.pdbx_description
1 polymer ?
#
loop_
_entity_poly.entity_id
_entity_poly.type
_entity_poly.pdbx_seq_one_letter_code
_entity_poly.pdbx_strand_id
1 'polypeptide(L)' 'MHFIRNLIHDKVIEVLFCPTEDQVANIFTKSLIEEKFSKLRSMLGVQEVVIKGGYALMHPSFSYCVTIVNPSIL' A
#
# COMPACT_ATOMS: atom_id res chain seq x y z
N MET A 1 5.67 26.73 -15.03
CA MET A 1 6.13 25.55 -14.26
C MET A 1 5.08 24.46 -14.36
N HIS A 2 5.19 23.58 -15.36
CA HIS A 2 4.33 22.40 -15.52
C HIS A 2 5.18 21.17 -15.85
N PHE A 3 6.21 20.92 -15.04
CA PHE A 3 7.22 19.88 -15.29
C PHE A 3 6.59 18.53 -15.68
N ILE A 4 5.66 18.02 -14.87
CA ILE A 4 4.96 16.75 -15.15
C ILE A 4 4.15 16.81 -16.45
N ARG A 5 3.47 17.93 -16.76
CA ARG A 5 2.68 18.03 -18.01
C ARG A 5 3.56 18.02 -19.25
N ASN A 6 4.74 18.64 -19.18
CA ASN A 6 5.71 18.60 -20.28
C ASN A 6 6.20 17.16 -20.50
N LEU A 7 6.50 16.42 -19.43
CA LEU A 7 6.91 15.01 -19.56
C LEU A 7 5.81 14.12 -20.17
N ILE A 8 4.54 14.41 -19.90
CA ILE A 8 3.41 13.72 -20.53
C ILE A 8 3.31 14.08 -22.01
N HIS A 9 3.39 15.39 -22.34
CA HIS A 9 3.35 15.88 -23.72
C HIS A 9 4.47 15.27 -24.57
N ASP A 10 5.68 15.24 -24.00
CA ASP A 10 6.87 14.71 -24.65
C ASP A 10 6.91 13.16 -24.61
N LYS A 11 5.86 12.52 -24.10
CA LYS A 11 5.69 11.06 -23.97
C LYS A 11 6.83 10.36 -23.20
N VAL A 12 7.49 11.09 -22.31
CA VAL A 12 8.51 10.55 -21.40
C VAL A 12 7.85 9.73 -20.30
N ILE A 13 6.64 10.12 -19.88
CA ILE A 13 5.81 9.38 -18.93
C ILE A 13 4.38 9.30 -19.44
N GLU A 14 3.66 8.26 -19.04
CA GLU A 14 2.24 8.10 -19.29
C GLU A 14 1.47 8.16 -17.97
N VAL A 15 0.31 8.82 -17.98
CA VAL A 15 -0.61 8.83 -16.83
C VAL A 15 -1.79 7.94 -17.16
N LEU A 16 -1.84 6.79 -16.52
CA LEU A 16 -2.94 5.85 -16.61
C LEU A 16 -3.95 6.12 -15.49
N PHE A 17 -5.23 6.10 -15.83
CA PHE A 17 -6.29 6.17 -14.82
C PHE A 17 -6.26 4.89 -13.97
N CYS A 18 -6.23 5.06 -12.65
CA CYS A 18 -6.36 4.00 -11.67
C CYS A 18 -7.56 4.33 -10.76
N PRO A 19 -8.58 3.47 -10.67
CA PRO A 19 -9.67 3.65 -9.73
C PRO A 19 -9.16 3.76 -8.29
N THR A 20 -9.81 4.57 -7.46
CA THR A 20 -9.40 4.81 -6.06
C THR A 20 -9.25 3.52 -5.25
N GLU A 21 -10.10 2.53 -5.52
CA GLU A 21 -10.12 1.23 -4.85
C GLU A 21 -8.94 0.33 -5.20
N ASP A 22 -8.24 0.63 -6.29
CA ASP A 22 -7.08 -0.13 -6.77
C ASP A 22 -5.78 0.68 -6.67
N GLN A 23 -5.87 1.94 -6.19
CA GLN A 23 -4.72 2.81 -5.96
C GLN A 23 -3.99 2.38 -4.69
N VAL A 24 -3.17 1.34 -4.80
CA VAL A 24 -2.43 0.70 -3.71
C VAL A 24 -1.61 1.69 -2.85
N ALA A 25 -1.05 2.74 -3.46
CA ALA A 25 -0.30 3.78 -2.75
C ALA A 25 -1.12 4.55 -1.69
N ASN A 26 -2.45 4.47 -1.73
CA ASN A 26 -3.33 5.06 -0.72
C ASN A 26 -3.06 4.51 0.68
N ILE A 27 -2.55 3.27 0.80
CA ILE A 27 -2.21 2.67 2.10
C ILE A 27 -1.14 3.44 2.88
N PHE A 28 -0.26 4.18 2.19
CA PHE A 28 0.82 4.95 2.81
C PHE A 28 0.48 6.43 3.03
N THR A 29 -0.62 6.91 2.45
CA THR A 29 -0.90 8.36 2.35
C THR A 29 -2.28 8.76 2.87
N LYS A 30 -3.16 7.79 3.14
CA LYS A 30 -4.52 8.03 3.62
C LYS A 30 -4.81 7.24 4.88
N SER A 31 -5.65 7.78 5.75
CA SER A 31 -6.34 7.02 6.77
C SER A 31 -7.42 6.17 6.10
N LEU A 32 -7.36 4.85 6.25
CA LEU A 32 -8.27 3.90 5.62
C LEU A 32 -9.08 3.14 6.66
N ILE A 33 -10.31 2.79 6.33
CA ILE A 33 -11.08 1.79 7.08
C ILE A 33 -10.44 0.40 6.91
N GLU A 34 -10.71 -0.50 7.84
CA GLU A 34 -10.15 -1.86 7.88
C GLU A 34 -10.22 -2.58 6.54
N GLU A 35 -11.43 -2.60 5.94
CA GLU A 35 -11.69 -3.33 4.71
C GLU A 35 -10.78 -2.86 3.56
N LYS A 36 -10.63 -1.54 3.41
CA LYS A 36 -9.77 -0.94 2.40
C LYS A 36 -8.30 -1.19 2.68
N PHE A 37 -7.89 -1.06 3.95
CA PHE A 37 -6.52 -1.37 4.35
C PHE A 37 -6.18 -2.83 4.04
N SER A 38 -7.05 -3.77 4.42
CA SER A 38 -6.88 -5.21 4.19
C SER A 38 -6.80 -5.55 2.70
N LYS A 39 -7.69 -4.98 1.87
CA LYS A 39 -7.65 -5.14 0.40
C LYS A 39 -6.32 -4.65 -0.18
N LEU A 40 -5.94 -3.40 0.09
CA LEU A 40 -4.71 -2.82 -0.47
C LEU A 40 -3.44 -3.51 0.04
N ARG A 41 -3.44 -3.94 1.31
CA ARG A 41 -2.37 -4.75 1.91
C ARG A 41 -2.21 -6.09 1.18
N SER A 42 -3.32 -6.75 0.88
CA SER A 42 -3.33 -8.00 0.10
C SER A 42 -2.80 -7.78 -1.32
N MET A 43 -3.19 -6.69 -1.98
CA MET A 43 -2.67 -6.31 -3.30
C MET A 43 -1.15 -6.03 -3.28
N LEU A 44 -0.60 -5.57 -2.15
CA LEU A 44 0.85 -5.45 -1.95
C LEU A 44 1.55 -6.79 -1.69
N GLY A 45 0.82 -7.89 -1.51
CA GLY A 45 1.38 -9.19 -1.11
C GLY A 45 1.82 -9.25 0.35
N VAL A 46 1.42 -8.29 1.19
CA VAL A 46 1.76 -8.27 2.61
C VAL A 46 0.80 -9.19 3.35
N GLN A 47 1.32 -10.28 3.90
CA GLN A 47 0.55 -11.33 4.56
C GLN A 47 0.69 -11.24 6.07
N GLU A 48 -0.32 -11.75 6.78
CA GLU A 48 -0.24 -11.90 8.22
C GLU A 48 0.48 -13.21 8.55
N VAL A 49 1.49 -13.13 9.41
CA VAL A 49 2.31 -14.26 9.84
C VAL A 49 2.18 -14.40 11.34
N VAL A 50 1.80 -15.61 11.78
CA VAL A 50 1.76 -15.94 13.21
C VAL A 50 3.18 -16.07 13.74
N ILE A 51 3.51 -15.26 14.74
CA ILE A 51 4.77 -15.33 15.48
C ILE A 51 4.50 -15.77 16.92
N LYS A 52 5.52 -16.26 17.63
CA LYS A 52 5.35 -16.64 19.05
C LYS A 52 4.90 -15.42 19.86
N GLY A 53 3.63 -15.40 20.26
CA GLY A 53 3.03 -14.33 21.06
C GLY A 53 2.32 -13.21 20.29
N GLY A 54 2.07 -13.34 18.97
CA GLY A 54 1.31 -12.33 18.22
C GLY A 54 1.25 -12.56 16.70
N TYR A 55 0.91 -11.50 15.97
CA TYR A 55 0.90 -11.47 14.51
C TYR A 55 1.87 -10.42 13.97
N ALA A 56 2.45 -10.67 12.81
CA ALA A 56 3.28 -9.72 12.07
C ALA A 56 2.78 -9.58 10.63
N LEU A 57 2.93 -8.40 10.05
CA LEU A 57 2.63 -8.17 8.63
C LEU A 57 3.95 -8.22 7.83
N MET A 58 4.07 -9.20 6.93
CA MET A 58 5.31 -9.49 6.19
C MET A 58 5.03 -9.72 4.69
N HIS A 59 5.89 -9.18 3.82
CA HIS A 59 5.89 -9.55 2.41
C HIS A 59 6.84 -10.74 2.18
N PRO A 60 6.42 -11.83 1.52
CA PRO A 60 7.21 -13.06 1.41
C PRO A 60 8.57 -12.87 0.71
N SER A 61 8.72 -11.85 -0.13
CA SER A 61 9.98 -11.55 -0.83
C SER A 61 10.87 -10.50 -0.16
N PHE A 62 10.40 -9.80 0.88
CA PHE A 62 11.14 -8.71 1.53
C PHE A 62 11.17 -8.92 3.04
N SER A 63 12.37 -9.10 3.60
CA SER A 63 12.60 -9.37 5.03
C SER A 63 12.28 -8.18 5.98
N TYR A 64 11.66 -7.11 5.49
CA TYR A 64 11.36 -5.92 6.29
C TYR A 64 10.06 -6.13 7.07
N CYS A 65 10.16 -6.22 8.39
CA CYS A 65 9.04 -6.36 9.31
C CYS A 65 8.31 -5.01 9.47
N VAL A 66 7.03 -4.92 9.08
CA VAL A 66 6.17 -3.81 9.51
C VAL A 66 5.42 -4.30 10.74
N THR A 67 5.99 -4.07 11.92
CA THR A 67 5.33 -4.41 13.18
C THR A 67 4.27 -3.34 13.47
N ILE A 68 2.99 -3.65 13.25
CA ILE A 68 1.91 -2.86 13.85
C ILE A 68 1.57 -3.50 15.19
N VAL A 69 2.10 -2.91 16.26
CA VAL A 69 1.82 -3.30 17.65
C VAL A 69 0.56 -2.59 18.12
N ASN A 70 -0.64 -3.15 17.88
CA ASN A 70 -1.79 -3.13 18.81
C ASN A 70 -3.07 -3.70 18.16
N PRO A 71 -3.75 -4.66 18.80
CA PRO A 71 -5.08 -5.11 18.41
C PRO A 71 -6.23 -4.17 18.87
N SER A 72 -5.93 -2.95 19.34
CA SER A 72 -6.92 -2.00 19.88
C SER A 72 -7.11 -0.71 19.07
N ILE A 73 -6.52 -0.61 17.87
CA ILE A 73 -6.72 0.55 16.96
C ILE A 73 -7.24 0.05 15.61
N LEU A 74 -8.35 -0.66 15.67
CA LEU A 74 -9.20 -0.95 14.52
C LEU A 74 -10.67 -0.83 14.94
#